data_AF-A0A9E4ANN0-F1
#
_entry.id   AF-A0A9E4ANN0-F1
#
_cell.length_a   1.000
_cell.length_b   1.000
_cell.length_c   1.000
_cell.angle_alpha   90.00
_cell.angle_beta   90.00
_cell.angle_gamma   90.00
#
_symmetry.space_group_name_H-M   'P 1'
#
loop_
_entity.id
_entity.type
_entity.pdbx_description
1 polymer ?
#
loop_
_entity_poly.entity_id
_entity_poly.type
_entity_poly.pdbx_seq_one_letter_code
_entity_poly.pdbx_strand_id
1 'polypeptide(L)'
;MFRKLCIIALACLMSLSVMTLTADAQDQILGPWLWMIAKTEAGQGGAASTDIDSLAVASDDKVTEEMVAKNGAKEGDEVGDYKWTLAELPANGDINTVVNQSGMEEGALDHITSYALYTYESDKAQEATMKTGSDDSIKVWL
;
A
#
# COMPACT_ATOMS: atom_id res chain seq x y z
N MET A 1 35.15 45.92 -2.65
CA MET A 1 34.35 45.17 -3.65
C MET A 1 34.07 43.72 -3.25
N PHE A 2 35.04 42.97 -2.72
CA PHE A 2 34.88 41.56 -2.29
C PHE A 2 33.69 41.27 -1.36
N ARG A 3 33.45 42.11 -0.34
CA ARG A 3 32.36 41.91 0.63
C ARG A 3 30.95 42.00 0.02
N LYS A 4 30.75 42.79 -1.04
CA LYS A 4 29.48 42.85 -1.78
C LYS A 4 29.28 41.64 -2.69
N LEU A 5 30.37 41.12 -3.27
CA LEU A 5 30.36 39.90 -4.09
C LEU A 5 30.02 38.64 -3.27
N CYS A 6 30.57 38.53 -2.05
CA CYS A 6 30.28 37.41 -1.15
C CYS A 6 28.82 37.38 -0.68
N ILE A 7 28.21 38.54 -0.42
CA ILE A 7 26.80 38.63 0.02
C ILE A 7 25.86 38.22 -1.11
N ILE A 8 26.15 38.62 -2.37
CA ILE A 8 25.36 38.24 -3.54
C ILE A 8 25.51 36.74 -3.83
N ALA A 9 26.73 36.20 -3.76
CA ALA A 9 26.98 34.76 -3.94
C ALA A 9 26.28 33.90 -2.87
N LEU A 10 26.26 34.35 -1.61
CA LEU A 10 25.59 33.64 -0.52
C LEU A 10 24.05 33.70 -0.65
N ALA A 11 23.50 34.84 -1.09
CA ALA A 11 22.07 34.98 -1.37
C ALA A 11 21.65 34.08 -2.55
N CYS A 12 22.44 34.01 -3.63
CA CYS A 12 22.18 33.12 -4.75
C CYS A 12 22.25 31.64 -4.34
N LEU A 13 23.24 31.25 -3.53
CA LEU A 13 23.39 29.88 -3.04
C LEU A 13 22.23 29.46 -2.13
N MET A 14 21.74 30.37 -1.26
CA MET A 14 20.54 30.13 -0.44
C MET A 14 19.26 30.05 -1.29
N SER A 15 19.10 30.88 -2.33
CA SER A 15 17.96 30.75 -3.24
C SER A 15 17.97 29.45 -4.07
N LEU A 16 19.17 28.94 -4.44
CA LEU A 16 19.30 27.66 -5.14
C LEU A 16 19.02 26.45 -4.22
N SER A 17 19.33 26.56 -2.93
CA SER A 17 19.10 25.47 -1.96
C SER A 17 17.67 25.42 -1.43
N VAL A 18 16.92 26.53 -1.47
CA VAL A 18 15.47 26.53 -1.14
C VAL A 18 14.64 25.92 -2.29
N MET A 19 15.06 26.06 -3.55
CA MET A 19 14.35 25.46 -4.70
C MET A 19 14.60 23.95 -4.88
N THR A 20 15.56 23.36 -4.15
CA THR A 20 15.91 21.93 -4.29
C THR A 20 15.31 21.04 -3.19
N LEU A 21 14.55 21.60 -2.25
CA LEU A 21 13.92 20.86 -1.14
C LEU A 21 12.40 20.75 -1.22
N THR A 22 11.77 21.19 -2.31
CA THR A 22 10.46 20.66 -2.68
C THR A 22 10.70 19.24 -3.19
N ALA A 23 10.88 18.29 -2.28
CA ALA A 23 10.59 16.91 -2.57
C ALA A 23 9.15 16.91 -3.05
N ASP A 24 8.94 16.78 -4.35
CA ASP A 24 7.64 16.40 -4.89
C ASP A 24 7.31 15.06 -4.22
N ALA A 25 6.52 15.11 -3.14
CA ALA A 25 5.88 13.93 -2.62
C ALA A 25 5.04 13.41 -3.78
N GLN A 26 5.46 12.29 -4.35
CA GLN A 26 4.76 11.70 -5.47
C GLN A 26 3.33 11.40 -5.04
N ASP A 27 2.36 11.85 -5.83
CA ASP A 27 0.95 11.67 -5.52
C ASP A 27 0.68 10.19 -5.19
N GLN A 28 0.11 9.96 -4.01
CA GLN A 28 -0.23 8.61 -3.59
C GLN A 28 -1.40 8.10 -4.44
N ILE A 29 -1.33 6.83 -4.82
CA ILE A 29 -2.46 6.14 -5.43
C ILE A 29 -3.42 5.77 -4.30
N LEU A 30 -4.38 6.65 -4.00
CA LEU A 30 -5.32 6.45 -2.89
C LEU A 30 -6.43 5.45 -3.23
N GLY A 31 -6.72 5.22 -4.51
CA GLY A 31 -7.68 4.21 -4.94
C GLY A 31 -8.75 4.72 -5.91
N PRO A 32 -9.89 4.02 -6.00
CA PRO A 32 -10.27 2.87 -5.16
C PRO A 32 -9.39 1.64 -5.44
N TRP A 33 -9.04 0.91 -4.37
CA TRP A 33 -8.41 -0.41 -4.46
C TRP A 33 -9.45 -1.46 -4.08
N LEU A 34 -9.23 -2.68 -4.54
CA LEU A 34 -10.01 -3.82 -4.09
C LEU A 34 -9.31 -4.43 -2.88
N TRP A 35 -9.95 -4.35 -1.72
CA TRP A 35 -9.40 -4.78 -0.43
C TRP A 35 -10.01 -6.09 0.03
N MET A 36 -9.22 -6.89 0.73
CA MET A 36 -9.65 -8.13 1.38
C MET A 36 -8.83 -8.31 2.67
N ILE A 37 -9.37 -9.06 3.62
CA ILE A 37 -8.61 -9.55 4.77
C ILE A 37 -8.72 -11.06 4.90
N ALA A 38 -7.73 -11.68 5.52
CA ALA A 38 -7.80 -13.03 6.04
C ALA A 38 -7.25 -13.04 7.47
N LYS A 39 -7.80 -13.88 8.34
CA LYS A 39 -7.30 -14.03 9.70
C LYS A 39 -5.98 -14.78 9.69
N THR A 40 -5.03 -14.33 10.51
CA THR A 40 -3.81 -15.09 10.81
C THR A 40 -4.06 -16.00 12.00
N GLU A 41 -3.10 -16.89 12.30
CA GLU A 41 -3.07 -17.52 13.61
C GLU A 41 -3.00 -16.45 14.73
N ALA A 42 -3.62 -16.75 15.87
CA ALA A 42 -3.69 -15.82 16.99
C ALA A 42 -2.27 -15.47 17.49
N GLY A 43 -1.96 -14.17 17.58
CA GLY A 43 -0.65 -13.70 17.97
C GLY A 43 0.44 -13.81 16.89
N GLN A 44 0.09 -14.16 15.65
CA GLN A 44 1.04 -14.33 14.54
C GLN A 44 0.87 -13.28 13.42
N GLY A 45 0.36 -12.08 13.72
CA GLY A 45 0.27 -11.01 12.72
C GLY A 45 1.64 -10.51 12.23
N GLY A 46 1.62 -9.60 11.26
CA GLY A 46 2.82 -8.94 10.77
C GLY A 46 3.84 -9.87 10.13
N ALA A 47 5.12 -9.65 10.43
CA ALA A 47 6.24 -10.42 9.87
C ALA A 47 6.12 -11.95 10.05
N ALA A 48 5.41 -12.43 11.07
CA ALA A 48 5.22 -13.86 11.31
C ALA A 48 4.29 -14.52 10.28
N SER A 49 3.41 -13.75 9.63
CA SER A 49 2.46 -14.25 8.63
C SER A 49 2.80 -13.84 7.19
N THR A 50 3.88 -13.09 6.94
CA THR A 50 4.19 -12.56 5.58
C THR A 50 4.32 -13.65 4.52
N ASP A 51 4.87 -14.81 4.88
CA ASP A 51 5.08 -15.93 3.96
C ASP A 51 3.98 -17.00 4.04
N ILE A 52 2.94 -16.77 4.85
CA ILE A 52 1.77 -17.64 4.93
C ILE A 52 0.75 -17.16 3.90
N ASP A 53 0.28 -18.07 3.04
CA ASP A 53 -0.82 -17.79 2.12
C ASP A 53 -2.14 -17.79 2.90
N SER A 54 -2.47 -16.66 3.53
CA SER A 54 -3.66 -16.55 4.37
C SER A 54 -4.96 -16.71 3.58
N LEU A 55 -4.96 -16.45 2.27
CA LEU A 55 -6.11 -16.76 1.40
C LEU A 55 -6.32 -18.27 1.26
N ALA A 56 -5.22 -19.01 1.06
CA ALA A 56 -5.27 -20.47 0.97
C ALA A 56 -5.74 -21.08 2.29
N VAL A 57 -5.19 -20.61 3.41
CA VAL A 57 -5.62 -21.03 4.76
C VAL A 57 -7.10 -20.74 4.97
N ALA A 58 -7.58 -19.54 4.65
CA ALA A 58 -8.97 -19.15 4.86
C ALA A 58 -9.97 -19.89 3.95
N SER A 59 -9.52 -20.45 2.83
CA SER A 59 -10.39 -21.06 1.81
C SER A 59 -10.26 -22.57 1.67
N ASP A 60 -9.41 -23.22 2.46
CA ASP A 60 -8.97 -24.61 2.29
C ASP A 60 -8.34 -24.84 0.90
N ASP A 61 -7.32 -24.04 0.57
CA ASP A 61 -6.53 -24.07 -0.68
C ASP A 61 -7.34 -23.77 -1.96
N LYS A 62 -8.60 -23.31 -1.85
CA LYS A 62 -9.44 -22.99 -3.03
C LYS A 62 -9.03 -21.70 -3.72
N VAL A 63 -8.51 -20.74 -2.96
CA VAL A 63 -8.02 -19.44 -3.45
C VAL A 63 -6.65 -19.20 -2.83
N THR A 64 -5.64 -18.93 -3.65
CA THR A 64 -4.27 -18.64 -3.20
C THR A 64 -3.86 -17.22 -3.57
N GLU A 65 -2.86 -16.68 -2.90
CA GLU A 65 -2.23 -15.41 -3.27
C GLU A 65 -1.73 -15.42 -4.72
N GLU A 66 -1.11 -16.53 -5.13
CA GLU A 66 -0.62 -16.70 -6.51
C GLU A 66 -1.78 -16.68 -7.53
N MET A 67 -2.92 -17.29 -7.20
CA MET A 67 -4.10 -17.25 -8.06
C MET A 67 -4.64 -15.84 -8.21
N VAL A 68 -4.74 -15.09 -7.12
CA VAL A 68 -5.23 -13.69 -7.14
C VAL A 68 -4.24 -12.79 -7.89
N ALA A 69 -2.93 -12.96 -7.68
CA ALA A 69 -1.92 -12.20 -8.41
C ALA A 69 -2.01 -12.40 -9.92
N LYS A 70 -2.24 -13.63 -10.38
CA LYS A 70 -2.31 -13.97 -11.81
C LYS A 70 -3.63 -13.58 -12.47
N ASN A 71 -4.74 -13.76 -11.76
CA ASN A 71 -6.07 -13.69 -12.36
C ASN A 71 -6.88 -12.46 -11.91
N GLY A 72 -6.38 -11.74 -10.91
CA GLY A 72 -7.14 -10.73 -10.18
C GLY A 72 -8.25 -11.31 -9.31
N ALA A 73 -9.05 -10.42 -8.76
CA ALA A 73 -10.30 -10.70 -8.05
C ALA A 73 -11.34 -9.64 -8.45
N LYS A 74 -12.61 -9.89 -8.13
CA LYS A 74 -13.71 -8.95 -8.37
C LYS A 74 -14.37 -8.54 -7.07
N GLU A 75 -14.98 -7.37 -7.07
CA GLU A 75 -15.81 -6.94 -5.95
C GLU A 75 -16.91 -7.95 -5.66
N GLY A 76 -17.02 -8.33 -4.40
CA GLY A 76 -17.96 -9.35 -3.91
C GLY A 76 -17.46 -10.78 -4.00
N ASP A 77 -16.31 -11.07 -4.62
CA ASP A 77 -15.71 -12.41 -4.56
C ASP A 77 -15.36 -12.75 -3.09
N GLU A 78 -15.70 -13.96 -2.64
CA GLU A 78 -15.53 -14.40 -1.26
C GLU A 78 -14.27 -15.27 -1.08
N VAL A 79 -13.60 -15.10 0.06
CA VAL A 79 -12.51 -15.97 0.54
C VAL A 79 -12.73 -16.18 2.04
N GLY A 80 -13.08 -17.39 2.43
CA GLY A 80 -13.51 -17.68 3.80
C GLY A 80 -14.76 -16.86 4.16
N ASP A 81 -14.69 -16.12 5.27
CA ASP A 81 -15.80 -15.30 5.79
C ASP A 81 -15.83 -13.86 5.23
N TYR A 82 -14.84 -13.49 4.39
CA TYR A 82 -14.67 -12.13 3.89
C TYR A 82 -14.86 -12.05 2.38
N LYS A 83 -15.12 -10.82 1.91
CA LYS A 83 -15.32 -10.52 0.49
C LYS A 83 -14.46 -9.35 0.05
N TRP A 84 -14.04 -9.40 -1.20
CA TRP A 84 -13.31 -8.32 -1.84
C TRP A 84 -14.20 -7.08 -1.92
N THR A 85 -13.75 -5.96 -1.37
CA THR A 85 -14.56 -4.74 -1.22
C THR A 85 -13.77 -3.53 -1.72
N LEU A 86 -14.42 -2.65 -2.48
CA LEU A 86 -13.79 -1.41 -2.93
C LEU A 86 -13.67 -0.41 -1.78
N ALA A 87 -12.47 0.12 -1.57
CA ALA A 87 -12.24 1.20 -0.62
C ALA A 87 -11.01 2.04 -1.00
N GLU A 88 -10.97 3.28 -0.50
CA GLU A 88 -9.85 4.19 -0.65
C GLU A 88 -8.92 4.11 0.56
N LEU A 89 -7.62 4.16 0.30
CA LEU A 89 -6.60 4.33 1.33
C LEU A 89 -6.63 5.80 1.82
N PRO A 90 -6.71 6.06 3.12
CA PRO A 90 -6.59 7.42 3.62
C PRO A 90 -5.18 7.98 3.35
N ALA A 91 -5.06 9.31 3.27
CA ALA A 91 -3.78 9.97 2.94
C ALA A 91 -2.64 9.66 3.92
N ASN A 92 -2.95 9.25 5.15
CA ASN A 92 -1.94 8.82 6.13
C ASN A 92 -1.49 7.36 5.93
N GLY A 93 -2.06 6.61 4.97
CA GLY A 93 -1.72 5.22 4.68
C GLY A 93 -2.26 4.21 5.70
N ASP A 94 -3.18 4.60 6.58
CA ASP A 94 -3.66 3.73 7.66
C ASP A 94 -4.63 2.65 7.15
N ILE A 95 -4.12 1.42 7.06
CA ILE A 95 -4.89 0.23 6.65
C ILE A 95 -5.97 -0.12 7.68
N ASN A 96 -5.76 0.17 8.98
CA ASN A 96 -6.78 -0.13 9.98
C ASN A 96 -8.03 0.71 9.76
N THR A 97 -7.85 1.96 9.33
CA THR A 97 -8.95 2.84 8.93
C THR A 97 -9.72 2.24 7.75
N VAL A 98 -9.05 1.69 6.74
CA VAL A 98 -9.70 1.05 5.57
C VAL A 98 -10.57 -0.14 6.02
N VAL A 99 -10.00 -1.07 6.79
CA VAL A 99 -10.67 -2.30 7.21
C VAL A 99 -11.89 -2.00 8.09
N ASN A 100 -11.74 -1.09 9.06
CA ASN A 100 -12.83 -0.69 9.96
C ASN A 100 -13.95 0.04 9.21
N GLN A 101 -13.63 1.03 8.36
CA GLN A 101 -14.64 1.83 7.65
C GLN A 101 -15.35 1.04 6.55
N SER A 102 -14.69 0.03 5.98
CA SER A 102 -15.30 -0.88 5.00
C SER A 102 -16.17 -1.96 5.64
N GLY A 103 -16.20 -2.04 6.99
CA GLY A 103 -16.99 -3.02 7.73
C GLY A 103 -16.51 -4.46 7.58
N MET A 104 -15.24 -4.67 7.23
CA MET A 104 -14.66 -6.01 7.14
C MET A 104 -14.38 -6.57 8.53
N GLU A 105 -13.90 -5.75 9.45
CA GLU A 105 -13.61 -6.14 10.83
C GLU A 105 -13.65 -4.90 11.73
N GLU A 106 -13.91 -5.10 13.02
CA GLU A 106 -13.97 -4.01 13.99
C GLU A 106 -12.85 -4.10 15.04
N GLY A 107 -12.27 -2.95 15.37
CA GLY A 107 -11.35 -2.81 16.51
C GLY A 107 -9.87 -2.94 16.13
N ALA A 108 -9.10 -3.59 17.01
CA ALA A 108 -7.67 -3.78 16.83
C ALA A 108 -7.40 -4.95 15.87
N LEU A 109 -6.57 -4.69 14.86
CA LEU A 109 -6.37 -5.58 13.70
C LEU A 109 -4.98 -6.24 13.74
N ASP A 110 -4.58 -6.72 14.91
CA ASP A 110 -3.24 -7.27 15.15
C ASP A 110 -3.02 -8.68 14.55
N HIS A 111 -4.10 -9.33 14.08
CA HIS A 111 -4.11 -10.74 13.68
C HIS A 111 -4.82 -10.96 12.33
N ILE A 112 -4.54 -10.08 11.37
CA ILE A 112 -5.01 -10.19 9.99
C ILE A 112 -3.86 -10.04 9.00
N THR A 113 -4.00 -10.67 7.84
CA THR A 113 -3.31 -10.28 6.62
C THR A 113 -4.29 -9.42 5.82
N SER A 114 -3.89 -8.22 5.44
CA SER A 114 -4.64 -7.37 4.52
C SER A 114 -4.09 -7.52 3.10
N TYR A 115 -5.00 -7.52 2.13
CA TYR A 115 -4.70 -7.59 0.71
C TYR A 115 -5.26 -6.36 0.02
N ALA A 116 -4.46 -5.75 -0.85
CA ALA A 116 -4.87 -4.65 -1.69
C ALA A 116 -4.54 -5.01 -3.14
N LEU A 117 -5.56 -5.06 -4.00
CA LEU A 117 -5.43 -5.31 -5.41
C LEU A 117 -5.74 -4.02 -6.18
N TYR A 118 -4.83 -3.66 -7.08
CA TYR A 118 -4.99 -2.50 -7.95
C TYR A 118 -4.50 -2.83 -9.36
N THR A 119 -5.34 -2.54 -10.35
CA THR A 119 -4.97 -2.66 -11.75
C THR A 119 -4.53 -1.30 -12.25
N TYR A 120 -3.23 -1.16 -12.55
CA TYR A 120 -2.70 0.05 -13.15
C TYR A 120 -2.81 -0.03 -14.68
N GLU A 121 -3.67 0.80 -15.25
CA GLU A 121 -3.77 0.96 -16.70
C GLU A 121 -2.81 2.03 -17.19
N SER A 122 -2.09 1.72 -18.28
CA SER A 122 -1.15 2.66 -18.90
C SER A 122 -1.43 2.77 -20.39
N ASP A 123 -1.57 4.00 -20.90
CA ASP A 123 -1.83 4.27 -22.31
C ASP A 123 -0.73 3.75 -23.25
N LYS A 124 0.46 3.50 -22.70
CA LYS A 124 1.61 2.97 -23.44
C LYS A 124 2.45 2.08 -22.52
N ALA A 125 3.11 1.11 -23.13
CA ALA A 125 4.19 0.38 -22.45
C ALA A 125 5.28 1.35 -22.04
N GLN A 126 5.62 1.36 -20.75
CA GLN A 126 6.68 2.18 -20.19
C GLN A 126 7.26 1.51 -18.95
N GLU A 127 8.53 1.82 -18.66
CA GLU A 127 9.14 1.46 -17.39
C GLU A 127 8.66 2.44 -16.31
N ALA A 128 8.19 1.90 -15.19
CA ALA A 128 7.75 2.67 -14.04
C ALA A 128 8.41 2.11 -12.78
N THR A 129 8.70 3.00 -11.83
CA THR A 129 9.17 2.61 -10.50
C THR A 129 7.99 2.58 -9.55
N MET A 130 7.69 1.40 -9.00
CA MET A 130 6.73 1.26 -7.90
C MET A 130 7.46 1.46 -6.57
N LYS A 131 6.91 2.32 -5.71
CA LYS A 131 7.37 2.52 -4.34
C LYS A 131 6.29 2.02 -3.40
N THR A 132 6.67 1.15 -2.47
CA THR A 132 5.79 0.58 -1.47
C THR A 132 6.53 0.48 -0.14
N GLY A 133 5.80 0.45 0.96
CA GLY A 133 6.39 0.42 2.30
C GLY A 133 5.38 -0.01 3.34
N SER A 134 5.90 -0.62 4.40
CA SER A 134 5.18 -1.01 5.61
C SER A 134 6.17 -0.88 6.77
N ASP A 135 5.69 -0.45 7.93
CA ASP A 135 6.48 -0.41 9.17
C ASP A 135 6.51 -1.77 9.90
N ASP A 136 5.69 -2.73 9.46
CA ASP A 136 5.64 -4.10 9.98
C ASP A 136 6.17 -5.11 8.95
N SER A 137 5.36 -5.46 7.96
CA SER A 137 5.76 -6.33 6.85
C SER A 137 4.93 -6.09 5.60
N ILE A 138 5.47 -6.42 4.44
CA ILE A 138 4.75 -6.37 3.16
C ILE A 138 5.33 -7.37 2.18
N LYS A 139 4.43 -8.01 1.42
CA LYS A 139 4.74 -8.87 0.29
C LYS A 139 4.01 -8.32 -0.93
N VAL A 140 4.71 -8.25 -2.06
CA VAL A 140 4.19 -7.65 -3.28
C VAL A 140 4.26 -8.63 -4.42
N TRP A 141 3.13 -8.78 -5.10
CA TRP A 141 2.98 -9.55 -6.32
C TRP A 141 2.81 -8.59 -7.51
N LEU A 142 3.45 -8.91 -8.63
CA LEU A 142 3.43 -8.15 -9.89
C LEU A 142 3.02 -9.05 -11.05
#